data_AF-A0A7C5FEU0-F1
#
_entry.id   AF-A0A7C5FEU0-F1
#
_cell.length_a   1.000
_cell.length_b   1.000
_cell.length_c   1.000
_cell.angle_alpha   90.00
_cell.angle_beta   90.00
_cell.angle_gamma   90.00
#
_symmetry.space_group_name_H-M   'P 1'
#
loop_
_entity.id
_entity.type
_entity.pdbx_description
1 polymer ?
#
loop_
_entity_poly.entity_id
_entity_poly.type
_entity_poly.pdbx_seq_one_letter_code
_entity_poly.pdbx_strand_id
1 'polypeptide(L)'
;MKRGIATMPLDSGKVPQWLFERMRRLTRNIVIAIVEEYGPDEFIKRIADPVWFQCLSCVIGMDWNSSGTTTITTGALKDGLRGLERDLGIFICGGKGKTSRKTPDEIQNWGEYLSLPEEKINN
;
A
#
# COMPACT_ATOMS: atom_id res chain seq x y z
N MET A 1 -15.82 -24.44 34.74
CA MET A 1 -15.87 -23.51 33.58
C MET A 1 -15.27 -24.24 32.38
N LYS A 2 -16.07 -24.69 31.38
CA LYS A 2 -15.50 -25.26 30.15
C LYS A 2 -14.96 -24.11 29.30
N ARG A 3 -13.63 -24.05 29.10
CA ARG A 3 -13.01 -23.15 28.14
C ARG A 3 -12.83 -23.91 26.83
N GLY A 4 -13.32 -23.36 25.72
CA GLY A 4 -13.03 -23.87 24.39
C GLY A 4 -11.63 -23.44 23.94
N ILE A 5 -10.98 -24.23 23.11
CA ILE A 5 -9.74 -23.85 22.43
C ILE A 5 -10.14 -23.24 21.08
N ALA A 6 -9.74 -22.00 20.83
CA ALA A 6 -9.85 -21.37 19.52
C ALA A 6 -8.49 -21.46 18.83
N THR A 7 -8.44 -22.20 17.71
CA THR A 7 -7.25 -22.25 16.86
C THR A 7 -7.40 -21.19 15.77
N MET A 8 -6.48 -20.23 15.72
CA MET A 8 -6.43 -19.21 14.68
C MET A 8 -5.16 -19.45 13.85
N PRO A 9 -5.26 -20.23 12.76
CA PRO A 9 -4.10 -20.51 11.91
C PRO A 9 -3.69 -19.27 11.11
N LEU A 10 -2.49 -19.31 10.55
CA LEU A 10 -2.05 -18.31 9.57
C LEU A 10 -2.72 -18.58 8.23
N ASP A 11 -3.39 -17.57 7.67
CA ASP A 11 -4.02 -17.70 6.37
C ASP A 11 -2.97 -17.48 5.26
N SER A 12 -2.93 -18.46 4.35
CA SER A 12 -2.00 -18.51 3.23
C SER A 12 -2.75 -18.78 1.93
N GLY A 13 -2.16 -18.35 0.82
CA GLY A 13 -2.76 -18.46 -0.49
C GLY A 13 -2.61 -17.21 -1.31
N LYS A 14 -3.27 -17.20 -2.47
CA LYS A 14 -3.26 -16.08 -3.40
C LYS A 14 -4.61 -15.38 -3.33
N VAL A 15 -4.57 -14.06 -3.22
CA VAL A 15 -5.76 -13.23 -3.32
C VAL A 15 -6.38 -13.39 -4.72
N PRO A 16 -7.66 -13.76 -4.82
CA PRO A 16 -8.33 -13.86 -6.12
C PRO A 16 -8.32 -12.53 -6.87
N GLN A 17 -8.20 -12.59 -8.20
CA GLN A 17 -8.11 -11.38 -9.04
C GLN A 17 -9.33 -10.46 -8.89
N TRP A 18 -10.53 -11.03 -8.79
CA TRP A 18 -11.76 -10.26 -8.61
C TRP A 18 -11.77 -9.50 -7.28
N LEU A 19 -11.16 -10.05 -6.23
CA LEU A 19 -11.06 -9.40 -4.93
C LEU A 19 -10.05 -8.28 -5.04
N PHE A 20 -8.86 -8.58 -5.55
CA PHE A 20 -7.79 -7.59 -5.74
C PHE A 20 -8.28 -6.37 -6.51
N GLU A 21 -9.06 -6.56 -7.58
CA GLU A 21 -9.66 -5.46 -8.34
C GLU A 21 -10.55 -4.55 -7.48
N ARG A 22 -11.32 -5.11 -6.56
CA ARG A 22 -12.12 -4.34 -5.60
C ARG A 22 -11.23 -3.63 -4.57
N MET A 23 -10.18 -4.30 -4.09
CA MET A 23 -9.20 -3.71 -3.17
C MET A 23 -8.61 -2.44 -3.78
N ARG A 24 -8.11 -2.52 -5.03
CA ARG A 24 -7.52 -1.37 -5.74
C ARG A 24 -8.47 -0.19 -5.82
N ARG A 25 -9.71 -0.44 -6.22
CA ARG A 25 -10.75 0.60 -6.37
C ARG A 25 -11.07 1.25 -5.02
N LEU A 26 -11.22 0.46 -3.96
CA LEU A 26 -11.49 0.97 -2.63
C LEU A 26 -10.29 1.76 -2.08
N THR A 27 -9.09 1.19 -2.16
CA THR A 27 -7.84 1.84 -1.75
C THR A 27 -7.65 3.19 -2.44
N ARG A 28 -7.87 3.28 -3.75
CA ARG A 28 -7.80 4.54 -4.50
C ARG A 28 -8.69 5.61 -3.88
N ASN A 29 -9.96 5.29 -3.63
CA ASN A 29 -10.91 6.26 -3.08
C ASN A 29 -10.58 6.65 -1.63
N ILE A 30 -10.08 5.72 -0.82
CA ILE A 30 -9.62 6.02 0.55
C ILE A 30 -8.47 7.02 0.51
N VAL A 31 -7.47 6.80 -0.34
CA VAL A 31 -6.31 7.70 -0.43
C VAL A 31 -6.75 9.07 -0.94
N ILE A 32 -7.58 9.14 -1.99
CA ILE A 32 -8.11 10.41 -2.50
C ILE A 32 -8.79 11.18 -1.37
N ALA A 33 -9.70 10.56 -0.63
CA ALA A 33 -10.42 11.22 0.46
C ALA A 33 -9.49 11.73 1.58
N ILE A 34 -8.45 10.95 1.93
CA ILE A 34 -7.46 11.37 2.93
C ILE A 34 -6.66 12.58 2.43
N VAL A 35 -6.22 12.55 1.18
CA VAL A 35 -5.39 13.60 0.59
C VAL A 35 -6.19 14.88 0.37
N GLU A 36 -7.44 14.78 -0.08
CA GLU A 36 -8.33 15.93 -0.27
C GLU A 36 -8.62 16.65 1.06
N GLU A 37 -8.81 15.91 2.16
CA GLU A 37 -9.15 16.49 3.46
C GLU A 37 -7.92 16.93 4.27
N TYR A 38 -6.82 16.17 4.22
CA TYR A 38 -5.68 16.34 5.12
C TYR A 38 -4.31 16.51 4.44
N GLY A 39 -4.25 16.35 3.12
CA GLY A 39 -3.01 16.43 2.33
C GLY A 39 -2.18 15.14 2.32
N PRO A 40 -1.13 15.11 1.45
CA PRO A 40 -0.30 13.92 1.26
C PRO A 40 0.53 13.54 2.49
N ASP A 41 1.02 14.52 3.26
CA ASP A 41 1.84 14.26 4.45
C ASP A 41 1.08 13.48 5.52
N GLU A 42 -0.23 13.74 5.67
CA GLU A 42 -1.06 13.00 6.62
C GLU A 42 -1.25 11.54 6.16
N PHE A 43 -1.38 11.29 4.86
CA PHE A 43 -1.40 9.93 4.34
C PHE A 43 -0.10 9.17 4.68
N ILE A 44 1.06 9.82 4.52
CA ILE A 44 2.36 9.22 4.88
C ILE A 44 2.47 8.95 6.39
N LYS A 45 2.00 9.85 7.24
CA LYS A 45 1.96 9.61 8.70
C LYS A 45 1.08 8.41 9.06
N ARG A 46 -0.10 8.32 8.45
CA ARG A 46 -1.06 7.22 8.70
C ARG A 46 -0.52 5.87 8.22
N ILE A 47 0.06 5.80 7.02
CA ILE A 47 0.58 4.54 6.49
C ILE A 47 1.81 4.05 7.27
N ALA A 48 2.54 4.96 7.94
CA ALA A 48 3.66 4.62 8.83
C ALA A 48 3.21 4.06 10.19
N ASP A 49 1.96 4.31 10.61
CA ASP A 49 1.41 3.71 11.82
C ASP A 49 1.03 2.24 11.56
N PRO A 50 1.60 1.27 12.29
CA PRO A 50 1.38 -0.14 12.02
C PRO A 50 -0.07 -0.59 12.29
N VAL A 51 -0.74 0.03 13.26
CA VAL A 51 -2.14 -0.28 13.58
C VAL A 51 -3.03 0.25 12.46
N TRP A 52 -2.79 1.48 12.02
CA TRP A 52 -3.53 2.07 10.92
C TRP A 52 -3.31 1.30 9.60
N PHE A 53 -2.07 0.90 9.31
CA PHE A 53 -1.77 0.04 8.15
C PHE A 53 -2.52 -1.29 8.20
N GLN A 54 -2.57 -1.93 9.37
CA GLN A 54 -3.32 -3.17 9.56
C GLN A 54 -4.83 -2.94 9.40
N CYS A 55 -5.36 -1.85 9.95
CA CYS A 55 -6.77 -1.47 9.77
C CYS A 55 -7.11 -1.22 8.30
N LEU A 56 -6.27 -0.48 7.57
CA LEU A 56 -6.44 -0.28 6.12
C LEU A 56 -6.47 -1.63 5.40
N SER A 57 -5.53 -2.52 5.71
CA SER A 57 -5.45 -3.86 5.13
C SER A 57 -6.73 -4.65 5.36
N CYS A 58 -7.29 -4.60 6.58
CA CYS A 58 -8.56 -5.24 6.90
C CYS A 58 -9.74 -4.63 6.14
N VAL A 59 -9.82 -3.30 6.08
CA VAL A 59 -10.87 -2.57 5.35
C VAL A 59 -10.89 -2.94 3.88
N ILE A 60 -9.72 -3.14 3.27
CA ILE A 60 -9.63 -3.48 1.85
C ILE A 60 -9.78 -4.99 1.59
N GLY A 61 -10.04 -5.82 2.61
CA GLY A 61 -10.41 -7.23 2.46
C GLY A 61 -9.31 -8.24 2.76
N MET A 62 -8.24 -7.85 3.46
CA MET A 62 -7.31 -8.80 4.08
C MET A 62 -7.81 -9.20 5.48
N ASP A 63 -7.42 -10.37 5.97
CA ASP A 63 -7.60 -10.72 7.38
C ASP A 63 -6.34 -10.42 8.20
N TRP A 64 -6.52 -10.23 9.50
CA TRP A 64 -5.43 -9.89 10.43
C TRP A 64 -4.33 -10.96 10.50
N ASN A 65 -4.70 -12.23 10.30
CA ASN A 65 -3.83 -13.41 10.30
C ASN A 65 -3.36 -13.81 8.89
N SER A 66 -3.51 -12.95 7.88
CA SER A 66 -3.03 -13.23 6.53
C SER A 66 -1.53 -13.00 6.38
N SER A 67 -0.80 -14.01 5.89
CA SER A 67 0.64 -13.91 5.60
C SER A 67 1.00 -12.90 4.50
N GLY A 68 0.04 -12.55 3.64
CA GLY A 68 0.22 -11.66 2.50
C GLY A 68 -0.05 -10.18 2.78
N THR A 69 -0.46 -9.81 4.00
CA THR A 69 -1.02 -8.48 4.33
C THR A 69 -0.20 -7.32 3.80
N THR A 70 1.08 -7.22 4.15
CA THR A 70 1.93 -6.11 3.68
C THR A 70 2.08 -6.09 2.17
N THR A 71 2.25 -7.25 1.53
CA THR A 71 2.47 -7.32 0.08
C THR A 71 1.22 -6.93 -0.69
N ILE A 72 0.06 -7.46 -0.30
CA ILE A 72 -1.18 -7.22 -1.03
C ILE A 72 -1.65 -5.79 -0.82
N THR A 73 -1.59 -5.28 0.41
CA THR A 73 -1.99 -3.89 0.71
C THR A 73 -1.12 -2.89 -0.04
N THR A 74 0.21 -3.05 -0.02
CA THR A 74 1.11 -2.17 -0.77
C THR A 74 0.96 -2.32 -2.29
N GLY A 75 0.67 -3.54 -2.77
CA GLY A 75 0.34 -3.79 -4.17
C GLY A 75 -0.96 -3.12 -4.61
N ALA A 76 -2.01 -3.19 -3.80
CA ALA A 76 -3.30 -2.55 -4.07
C ALA A 76 -3.17 -1.02 -4.04
N LEU A 77 -2.37 -0.47 -3.13
CA LEU A 77 -2.02 0.94 -3.10
C LEU A 77 -1.29 1.36 -4.38
N LYS A 78 -0.15 0.71 -4.70
CA LYS A 78 0.65 1.04 -5.87
C LYS A 78 -0.16 0.95 -7.17
N ASP A 79 -1.00 -0.07 -7.32
CA ASP A 79 -1.80 -0.25 -8.53
C ASP A 79 -3.03 0.68 -8.58
N GLY A 80 -3.65 0.95 -7.42
CA GLY A 80 -4.83 1.82 -7.32
C GLY A 80 -4.53 3.30 -7.59
N LEU A 81 -3.34 3.76 -7.22
CA LEU A 81 -2.88 5.16 -7.42
C LEU A 81 -2.27 5.42 -8.79
N ARG A 82 -2.13 4.40 -9.66
CA ARG A 82 -1.59 4.60 -11.00
C ARG A 82 -2.35 5.68 -11.76
N GLY A 83 -1.60 6.64 -12.29
CA GLY A 83 -2.09 7.77 -13.05
C GLY A 83 -2.63 8.93 -12.19
N LEU A 84 -2.53 8.85 -10.86
CA LEU A 84 -2.92 9.92 -9.93
C LEU A 84 -1.75 10.44 -9.10
N GLU A 85 -0.52 9.97 -9.36
CA GLU A 85 0.62 10.22 -8.49
C GLU A 85 0.94 11.72 -8.37
N ARG A 86 0.84 12.48 -9.47
CA ARG A 86 1.03 13.94 -9.47
C ARG A 86 -0.08 14.67 -8.75
N ASP A 87 -1.33 14.30 -8.99
CA ASP A 87 -2.49 14.98 -8.41
C ASP A 87 -2.55 14.77 -6.89
N LEU A 88 -2.13 13.59 -6.44
CA LEU A 88 -2.11 13.25 -5.01
C LEU A 88 -0.79 13.60 -4.32
N GLY A 89 0.28 13.87 -5.07
CA GLY A 89 1.62 14.05 -4.51
C GLY A 89 2.22 12.80 -3.85
N ILE A 90 1.73 11.61 -4.22
CA ILE A 90 2.14 10.33 -3.60
C ILE A 90 2.72 9.42 -4.68
N PHE A 91 3.95 8.96 -4.45
CA PHE A 91 4.69 8.08 -5.35
C PHE A 91 5.07 6.79 -4.60
N ILE A 92 4.61 5.64 -5.10
CA ILE A 92 4.84 4.35 -4.45
C ILE A 92 5.83 3.51 -5.26
N CYS A 93 6.98 3.24 -4.65
CA CYS A 93 8.04 2.43 -5.25
C CYS A 93 8.13 1.02 -4.62
N GLY A 94 8.77 0.10 -5.33
CA GLY A 94 9.04 -1.26 -4.89
C GLY A 94 7.90 -2.24 -5.12
N GLY A 95 7.91 -3.34 -4.37
CA GLY A 95 6.99 -4.46 -4.51
C GLY A 95 7.58 -5.75 -3.94
N LYS A 96 7.04 -6.91 -4.30
CA LYS A 96 7.53 -8.21 -3.80
C LYS A 96 8.55 -8.85 -4.75
N GLY A 97 9.52 -9.57 -4.17
CA GLY A 97 10.44 -10.42 -4.90
C GLY A 97 11.32 -9.62 -5.87
N LYS A 98 11.31 -9.98 -7.16
CA LYS A 98 12.13 -9.29 -8.17
C LYS A 98 11.80 -7.80 -8.29
N THR A 99 10.56 -7.39 -8.01
CA THR A 99 10.14 -5.99 -8.09
C THR A 99 10.73 -5.13 -6.98
N SER A 100 11.02 -5.68 -5.79
CA SER A 100 11.64 -4.89 -4.71
C SER A 100 13.02 -4.37 -5.11
N ARG A 101 13.74 -5.13 -5.93
CA ARG A 101 15.09 -4.78 -6.41
C ARG A 101 15.10 -3.61 -7.40
N LYS A 102 13.94 -3.23 -7.94
CA LYS A 102 13.78 -2.10 -8.86
C LYS A 102 13.49 -0.79 -8.16
N THR A 103 13.39 -0.80 -6.82
CA THR A 103 13.08 0.41 -6.04
C THR A 103 14.03 1.58 -6.34
N PRO A 104 15.36 1.38 -6.43
CA PRO A 104 16.27 2.48 -6.79
C PRO A 104 15.96 3.08 -8.16
N ASP A 105 15.77 2.24 -9.18
CA ASP A 105 15.43 2.69 -10.53
C ASP A 105 14.08 3.44 -10.55
N GLU A 106 13.08 2.96 -9.81
CA GLU A 106 11.78 3.63 -9.71
C GLU A 106 11.89 5.00 -9.03
N ILE A 107 12.70 5.14 -7.98
CA ILE A 107 12.96 6.44 -7.33
C ILE A 107 13.63 7.39 -8.32
N GLN A 108 14.63 6.92 -9.07
CA GLN A 108 15.32 7.72 -10.08
C GLN A 108 14.36 8.20 -11.17
N ASN A 109 13.56 7.29 -11.73
CA ASN A 109 12.56 7.61 -12.75
C ASN A 109 11.53 8.64 -12.25
N TRP A 110 11.07 8.53 -11.01
CA TRP A 110 10.17 9.53 -10.43
C TRP A 110 10.85 10.86 -10.19
N GLY A 111 12.11 10.86 -9.76
CA GLY A 111 12.93 12.05 -9.62
C GLY A 111 13.07 12.82 -10.92
N GLU A 112 13.40 12.13 -12.01
CA GLU A 112 13.46 12.71 -13.36
C GLU A 112 12.10 13.25 -13.81
N TYR A 113 11.03 12.45 -13.63
CA TYR A 113 9.66 12.83 -13.98
C TYR A 113 9.16 14.07 -13.21
N LEU A 114 9.64 14.28 -11.99
CA LEU A 114 9.34 15.45 -11.16
C LEU A 114 10.35 16.59 -11.33
N SER A 115 11.40 16.39 -12.14
CA SER A 115 12.51 17.34 -12.30
C SER A 115 13.14 17.74 -10.96
N LEU A 116 13.27 16.77 -10.05
CA LEU A 116 13.93 16.98 -8.77
C LEU A 116 15.46 17.04 -8.98
N PRO A 117 16.18 17.84 -8.18
CA PRO A 117 17.63 17.85 -8.21
C PRO A 117 18.19 16.48 -7.77
N GLU A 118 19.30 16.05 -8.38
CA GLU A 118 19.93 14.75 -8.09
C GLU A 118 20.22 14.54 -6.58
N GLU A 119 20.56 15.61 -5.86
CA GLU A 119 20.78 15.60 -4.40
C GLU A 119 19.56 15.10 -3.60
N LYS A 120 18.35 15.23 -4.14
CA LYS A 120 17.11 14.76 -3.51
C LYS A 120 16.68 13.37 -3.98
N ILE A 121 17.35 12.82 -4.98
CA ILE A 121 17.02 11.53 -5.61
C ILE A 121 18.02 10.45 -5.19
N ASN A 122 19.30 10.83 -5.06
CA ASN A 122 20.37 9.95 -4.65
C ASN A 122 20.35 9.77 -3.12
N ASN A 123 19.92 8.60 -2.66
CA ASN A 123 20.04 8.15 -1.26
C ASN A 123 21.48 7.85 -0.87
#